data_AF-A0A376VTN7-F1
#
_entry.id   AF-A0A376VTN7-F1
#
_cell.length_a   1.000
_cell.length_b   1.000
_cell.length_c   1.000
_cell.angle_alpha   90.00
_cell.angle_beta   90.00
_cell.angle_gamma   90.00
#
_symmetry.space_group_name_H-M   'P 1'
#
loop_
_entity.id
_entity.type
_entity.pdbx_description
1 polymer ?
#
loop_
_entity_poly.entity_id
_entity_poly.type
_entity_poly.pdbx_seq_one_letter_code
_entity_poly.pdbx_strand_id
1 'polypeptide(L)'
;MPEILQWQRERLVAKLEDAQVQLENNRLEQELVLLAQRIDVAEELDRLEAHVKETYNILKKKEAVGRRLDFMMQEFNRESNTLASKSINAEVTNSAIELKVLIEQMREQIQNVE
;
A
#
# COMPACT_ATOMS: atom_id res chain seq x y z
N MET A 1 3.67 -1.37 -14.28
CA MET A 1 2.21 -1.19 -14.10
C MET A 1 1.40 -1.57 -15.35
N PRO A 2 1.53 -0.92 -16.53
CA PRO A 2 0.70 -1.25 -17.69
C PRO A 2 0.86 -2.70 -18.19
N GLU A 3 2.08 -3.25 -18.11
CA GLU A 3 2.35 -4.64 -18.49
C GLU A 3 1.70 -5.67 -17.55
N ILE A 4 1.58 -5.35 -16.25
CA ILE A 4 0.95 -6.24 -15.26
C ILE A 4 -0.56 -6.29 -15.48
N LEU A 5 -1.18 -5.15 -15.78
CA LEU A 5 -2.61 -5.06 -16.08
C LEU A 5 -2.95 -5.76 -17.40
N GLN A 6 -2.11 -5.59 -18.41
CA GLN A 6 -2.25 -6.29 -19.69
C GLN A 6 -2.15 -7.82 -19.50
N TRP A 7 -1.15 -8.30 -18.76
CA TRP A 7 -1.00 -9.73 -18.44
C TRP A 7 -2.20 -10.27 -17.66
N GLN A 8 -2.70 -9.52 -16.67
CA GLN A 8 -3.88 -9.94 -15.91
C GLN A 8 -5.15 -9.97 -16.77
N ARG A 9 -5.35 -8.98 -17.65
CA ARG A 9 -6.46 -8.92 -18.59
C ARG A 9 -6.46 -10.14 -19.51
N GLU A 10 -5.31 -10.44 -20.12
CA GLU A 10 -5.14 -11.61 -21.01
C GLU A 10 -5.46 -12.92 -20.27
N ARG A 11 -4.98 -13.07 -19.04
CA ARG A 11 -5.27 -14.23 -18.20
C ARG A 11 -6.76 -14.34 -17.80
N LEU A 12 -7.44 -13.22 -17.54
CA LEU A 12 -8.86 -13.20 -17.19
C LEU A 12 -9.73 -13.56 -18.40
N VAL A 13 -9.44 -12.97 -19.57
CA VAL A 13 -10.14 -13.23 -20.83
C VAL A 13 -10.02 -14.70 -21.20
N ALA A 14 -8.81 -15.28 -21.16
CA ALA A 14 -8.60 -16.69 -21.45
C ALA A 14 -9.45 -17.62 -20.56
N LYS A 15 -9.58 -17.30 -19.26
CA LYS A 15 -10.43 -18.08 -18.34
C LYS A 15 -11.93 -17.93 -18.60
N LEU A 16 -12.37 -16.75 -19.05
CA LEU A 16 -13.77 -16.49 -19.36
C LEU A 16 -14.20 -17.12 -20.70
N GLU A 17 -13.28 -17.15 -21.67
CA GLU A 17 -13.43 -17.90 -22.92
C GLU A 17 -13.53 -19.41 -22.66
N ASP A 18 -12.65 -19.98 -21.82
CA ASP A 18 -12.72 -21.38 -21.38
C ASP A 18 -14.06 -21.72 -20.68
N ALA A 19 -14.64 -20.74 -19.97
CA ALA A 19 -15.92 -20.90 -19.28
C ALA A 19 -17.16 -20.63 -20.15
N GLN A 20 -16.98 -20.31 -21.45
CA GLN A 20 -18.05 -19.92 -22.39
C GLN A 20 -18.95 -18.78 -21.89
N VAL A 21 -18.42 -17.88 -21.05
CA VAL A 21 -19.16 -16.74 -20.53
C VAL A 21 -19.14 -15.63 -21.57
N GLN A 22 -20.31 -15.09 -21.93
CA GLN A 22 -20.37 -13.90 -22.80
C GLN A 22 -19.78 -12.69 -22.08
N LEU A 23 -18.71 -12.15 -22.65
CA LEU A 23 -17.97 -11.01 -22.13
C LEU A 23 -18.66 -9.70 -22.49
N GLU A 24 -19.23 -9.03 -21.49
CA GLU A 24 -19.57 -7.60 -21.61
C GLU A 24 -18.33 -6.75 -21.34
N ASN A 25 -17.72 -6.21 -22.41
CA ASN A 25 -16.46 -5.46 -22.33
C ASN A 25 -16.47 -4.33 -21.28
N ASN A 26 -17.57 -3.58 -21.15
CA ASN A 26 -17.66 -2.50 -20.14
C ASN A 26 -17.61 -3.01 -18.70
N ARG A 27 -18.20 -4.17 -18.40
CA ARG A 27 -18.12 -4.79 -17.06
C ARG A 27 -16.73 -5.33 -16.79
N LEU A 28 -16.09 -5.94 -17.79
CA LEU A 28 -14.72 -6.44 -17.66
C LEU A 28 -13.75 -5.31 -17.30
N GLU A 29 -13.81 -4.17 -18.00
CA GLU A 29 -12.92 -3.04 -17.72
C GLU A 29 -13.17 -2.45 -16.30
N GLN A 30 -14.41 -2.39 -15.84
CA GLN A 30 -14.72 -1.96 -14.45
C GLN A 30 -14.14 -2.92 -13.41
N GLU A 31 -14.28 -4.23 -13.61
CA GLU A 31 -13.71 -5.25 -12.70
C GLU A 31 -12.18 -5.23 -12.70
N LEU A 32 -11.55 -4.99 -13.87
CA LEU A 32 -10.10 -4.84 -13.96
C LEU A 32 -9.60 -3.61 -13.18
N VAL A 33 -10.33 -2.49 -13.21
CA VAL A 33 -10.01 -1.31 -12.40
C VAL A 33 -10.12 -1.60 -10.91
N LEU A 34 -11.19 -2.26 -10.47
CA LEU A 34 -11.37 -2.65 -9.07
C LEU A 34 -10.29 -3.63 -8.61
N LEU A 35 -9.92 -4.59 -9.46
CA LEU A 35 -8.86 -5.54 -9.19
C LEU A 35 -7.50 -4.85 -9.09
N ALA A 36 -7.21 -3.92 -9.99
CA ALA A 36 -5.98 -3.11 -9.95
C ALA A 36 -5.87 -2.33 -8.63
N GLN A 37 -6.98 -1.70 -8.18
CA GLN A 37 -7.02 -1.01 -6.89
C GLN A 37 -6.76 -1.95 -5.71
N ARG A 38 -7.31 -3.18 -5.72
CA ARG A 38 -7.07 -4.16 -4.66
C ARG A 38 -5.63 -4.65 -4.61
N ILE A 39 -5.01 -4.85 -5.78
CA ILE A 39 -3.60 -5.27 -5.87
C ILE A 39 -2.69 -4.17 -5.30
N ASP A 40 -2.96 -2.91 -5.66
CA ASP A 40 -2.22 -1.75 -5.15
C ASP A 40 -2.30 -1.67 -3.62
N VAL A 41 -3.50 -1.84 -3.02
CA VAL A 41 -3.68 -1.88 -1.56
C VAL A 41 -2.88 -3.02 -0.91
N ALA A 42 -2.90 -4.22 -1.49
CA ALA A 42 -2.13 -5.34 -0.94
C ALA A 42 -0.61 -5.06 -0.96
N GLU A 43 -0.11 -4.46 -2.03
CA GLU A 43 1.29 -4.07 -2.16
C GLU A 43 1.71 -3.03 -1.11
N GLU A 44 0.83 -2.08 -0.79
CA GLU A 44 1.08 -1.11 0.29
C GLU A 44 1.10 -1.76 1.68
N LEU A 45 0.25 -2.75 1.92
CA LEU A 45 0.26 -3.48 3.20
C LEU A 45 1.55 -4.30 3.37
N ASP A 46 2.00 -4.99 2.32
CA ASP A 46 3.27 -5.73 2.32
C ASP A 46 4.47 -4.78 2.57
N ARG A 47 4.46 -3.59 1.94
CA ARG A 47 5.46 -2.53 2.19
C ARG A 47 5.44 -2.07 3.64
N LEU A 48 4.28 -1.73 4.18
CA LEU A 48 4.15 -1.31 5.58
C LEU A 48 4.71 -2.35 6.54
N GLU A 49 4.44 -3.64 6.32
CA GLU A 49 4.99 -4.70 7.16
C GLU A 49 6.52 -4.75 7.09
N ALA A 50 7.10 -4.64 5.89
CA ALA A 50 8.55 -4.57 5.70
C ALA A 50 9.15 -3.34 6.41
N HIS A 51 8.50 -2.18 6.30
CA HIS A 51 8.94 -0.96 6.97
C HIS A 51 8.86 -1.07 8.50
N VAL A 52 7.78 -1.63 9.05
CA VAL A 52 7.65 -1.90 10.50
C VAL A 52 8.81 -2.76 10.98
N LYS A 53 9.09 -3.86 10.26
CA LYS A 53 10.21 -4.75 10.60
C LYS A 53 11.55 -4.02 10.61
N GLU A 54 11.81 -3.18 9.61
CA GLU A 54 13.05 -2.41 9.55
C GLU A 54 13.15 -1.34 10.64
N THR A 55 12.06 -0.64 10.95
CA THR A 55 12.02 0.30 12.08
C THR A 55 12.39 -0.40 13.39
N TYR A 56 11.85 -1.60 13.65
CA TYR A 56 12.24 -2.40 14.82
C TYR A 56 13.72 -2.80 14.81
N ASN A 57 14.31 -3.09 13.65
CA ASN A 57 15.73 -3.39 13.54
C ASN A 57 16.59 -2.16 13.83
N ILE A 58 16.20 -0.99 13.33
CA ILE A 58 16.87 0.29 13.57
C ILE A 58 16.88 0.60 15.06
N LEU A 59 15.75 0.46 15.76
CA LEU A 59 15.63 0.73 17.20
C LEU A 59 16.52 -0.15 18.08
N LYS A 60 16.98 -1.31 17.59
CA LYS A 60 17.88 -2.21 18.33
C LYS A 60 19.35 -1.83 18.22
N LYS A 61 19.72 -0.88 17.36
CA LYS A 61 21.12 -0.50 17.15
C LYS A 61 21.63 0.36 18.30
N LYS A 62 22.92 0.21 18.63
CA LYS A 62 23.61 0.99 19.67
C LYS A 62 24.36 2.19 19.09
N GLU A 63 23.78 2.83 18.08
CA GLU A 63 24.32 4.00 17.39
C GLU A 63 23.23 5.09 17.28
N ALA A 64 23.60 6.29 16.84
CA ALA A 64 22.62 7.33 16.55
C ALA A 64 21.75 6.90 15.35
N VAL A 65 20.42 6.88 15.55
CA VAL A 65 19.46 6.37 14.56
C VAL A 65 18.39 7.36 14.13
N GLY A 66 18.34 8.58 14.70
CA GLY A 66 17.30 9.58 14.46
C GLY A 66 17.01 9.80 12.96
N ARG A 67 18.04 10.14 12.18
CA ARG A 67 17.91 10.27 10.72
C ARG A 67 17.37 9.04 9.99
N ARG A 68 17.72 7.82 10.42
CA ARG A 68 17.18 6.59 9.82
C ARG A 68 15.71 6.41 10.16
N LEU A 69 15.33 6.73 11.39
CA LEU A 69 13.93 6.69 11.82
C LEU A 69 13.08 7.75 11.11
N ASP A 70 13.59 8.98 10.91
CA ASP A 70 12.86 10.00 10.14
C ASP A 70 12.65 9.55 8.68
N PHE A 71 13.64 8.90 8.06
CA PHE A 71 13.44 8.28 6.75
C PHE A 71 12.32 7.24 6.76
N MET A 72 12.28 6.36 7.78
CA MET A 72 11.18 5.38 7.90
C MET A 72 9.81 6.07 8.05
N MET A 73 9.73 7.18 8.79
CA MET A 73 8.49 7.94 8.92
C MET A 73 8.04 8.57 7.59
N GLN A 74 8.98 8.99 6.75
CA GLN A 74 8.68 9.47 5.40
C GLN A 74 8.14 8.37 4.50
N GLU A 75 8.73 7.18 4.56
CA GLU A 75 8.20 6.01 3.83
C GLU A 75 6.79 5.71 4.33
N PHE A 76 6.58 5.45 5.64
CA PHE A 76 5.24 5.17 6.19
C PHE A 76 4.17 6.20 5.79
N ASN A 77 4.54 7.48 5.70
CA ASN A 77 3.64 8.53 5.24
C ASN A 77 3.23 8.36 3.77
N ARG A 78 4.18 7.96 2.91
CA ARG A 78 3.92 7.62 1.50
C ARG A 78 2.92 6.47 1.37
N GLU A 79 3.14 5.36 2.07
CA GLU A 79 2.23 4.21 1.98
C GLU A 79 0.85 4.55 2.56
N SER A 80 0.79 5.27 3.68
CA SER A 80 -0.46 5.77 4.26
C SER A 80 -1.24 6.67 3.29
N ASN A 81 -0.55 7.56 2.55
CA ASN A 81 -1.19 8.39 1.53
C ASN A 81 -1.79 7.56 0.40
N THR A 82 -1.09 6.51 -0.05
CA THR A 82 -1.63 5.60 -1.07
C THR A 82 -2.88 4.89 -0.56
N LEU A 83 -2.83 4.33 0.66
CA LEU A 83 -3.98 3.65 1.27
C LEU A 83 -5.20 4.58 1.42
N ALA A 84 -4.99 5.80 1.89
CA ALA A 84 -6.07 6.77 2.07
C ALA A 84 -6.70 7.26 0.75
N SER A 85 -5.89 7.42 -0.30
CA SER A 85 -6.35 7.97 -1.59
C SER A 85 -6.93 6.94 -2.55
N LYS A 86 -6.55 5.66 -2.40
CA LYS A 86 -6.95 4.58 -3.32
C LYS A 86 -7.90 3.55 -2.72
N SER A 87 -8.12 3.58 -1.40
CA SER A 87 -9.11 2.70 -0.78
C SER A 87 -10.54 3.16 -1.06
N ILE A 88 -11.36 2.21 -1.52
CA ILE A 88 -12.83 2.35 -1.60
C ILE A 88 -13.53 1.94 -0.30
N ASN A 89 -12.80 1.37 0.67
CA ASN A 89 -13.30 0.96 1.97
C ASN A 89 -13.02 2.05 3.02
N ALA A 90 -14.08 2.57 3.64
CA ALA A 90 -14.02 3.59 4.67
C ALA A 90 -13.19 3.17 5.90
N GLU A 91 -13.20 1.90 6.28
CA GLU A 91 -12.40 1.38 7.40
C GLU A 91 -10.90 1.52 7.09
N VAL A 92 -10.47 1.14 5.89
CA VAL A 92 -9.07 1.27 5.46
C VAL A 92 -8.66 2.74 5.39
N THR A 93 -9.55 3.62 4.91
CA THR A 93 -9.28 5.07 4.90
C THR A 93 -9.12 5.61 6.33
N ASN A 94 -9.97 5.19 7.26
CA ASN A 94 -9.86 5.58 8.67
C ASN A 94 -8.56 5.07 9.30
N SER A 95 -8.20 3.80 9.07
CA SER A 95 -6.94 3.23 9.54
C SER A 95 -5.72 3.98 8.96
N ALA A 96 -5.79 4.38 7.67
CA ALA A 96 -4.73 5.16 7.06
C ALA A 96 -4.58 6.54 7.71
N ILE A 97 -5.69 7.21 8.06
CA ILE A 97 -5.67 8.49 8.80
C ILE A 97 -5.07 8.31 10.19
N GLU A 98 -5.48 7.28 10.93
CA GLU A 98 -4.92 6.99 12.26
C GLU A 98 -3.42 6.71 12.19
N LEU A 99 -2.97 5.97 11.17
CA LEU A 99 -1.55 5.76 10.91
C LEU A 99 -0.80 7.08 10.70
N LYS A 100 -1.38 8.08 10.01
CA LYS A 100 -0.75 9.41 9.87
C LYS A 100 -0.54 10.10 11.20
N VAL A 101 -1.50 10.00 12.11
CA VAL A 101 -1.37 10.57 13.46
C VAL A 101 -0.20 9.91 14.20
N LEU A 102 -0.10 8.58 14.15
CA LEU A 102 1.01 7.85 14.76
C LEU A 102 2.37 8.20 14.15
N ILE A 103 2.44 8.39 12.83
CA ILE A 103 3.66 8.80 12.13
C ILE A 103 4.12 10.18 12.63
N GLU A 104 3.23 11.16 12.71
CA GLU A 104 3.61 12.50 13.18
C GLU A 104 4.05 12.49 14.65
N GLN A 105 3.35 11.74 15.51
CA GLN A 105 3.79 11.54 16.90
C GLN A 105 5.20 10.94 16.96
N MET A 106 5.49 9.92 16.14
CA MET A 106 6.82 9.31 16.06
C MET A 106 7.88 10.31 15.58
N ARG A 107 7.57 11.16 14.60
CA ARG A 107 8.49 12.21 14.12
C ARG A 107 8.81 13.23 15.21
N GLU A 108 7.81 13.67 15.97
CA GLU A 108 8.02 14.53 17.13
C GLU A 108 8.96 13.86 18.15
N GLN A 109 8.76 12.57 18.45
CA GLN A 109 9.65 11.84 19.36
C GLN A 109 11.09 11.76 18.81
N ILE A 110 11.26 11.50 17.51
CA ILE A 110 12.59 11.42 16.88
C ILE A 110 13.32 12.77 17.01
N GLN A 111 12.62 13.88 16.77
CA GLN A 111 13.18 15.23 16.87
C GLN A 111 13.50 15.65 18.31
N ASN A 112 12.76 15.15 19.30
CA ASN A 112 12.96 15.47 20.71
C ASN A 112 14.12 14.68 21.37
N VAL A 113 14.56 13.58 20.76
CA VAL A 113 15.60 12.68 21.29
C VAL A 113 16.96 12.86 20.59
N GLU A 114 17.01 13.56 19.46
CA GLU A 114 18.25 14.07 18.85
C GLU A 114 18.86 15.23 19.66
#